data_AF-A0A6I1Q0N9-F1
#
_entry.id   AF-A0A6I1Q0N9-F1
#
_cell.length_a   1.000
_cell.length_b   1.000
_cell.length_c   1.000
_cell.angle_alpha   90.00
_cell.angle_beta   90.00
_cell.angle_gamma   90.00
#
_symmetry.space_group_name_H-M   'P 1'
#
loop_
_entity.id
_entity.type
_entity.pdbx_description
1 polymer ?
#
loop_
_entity_poly.entity_id
_entity_poly.type
_entity_poly.pdbx_seq_one_letter_code
_entity_poly.pdbx_strand_id
1 'polypeptide(L)'
;MKRRNASHDYSLRSLQSILGVSRRVLSGLIDAGFVQPSRGRRNELRFTFRDVVLLRTAFQLQSAKIASRKILRALARLKAELPEELPLTGIRITAVGDSVVVKTGESQWDATSGQLLLDLEVAPVKGEVAFLDAAPRNIVGREKQTEEWFALAEELTDTDVIGAEQAYKKVLELSPIPHYDAYNNLGVLLCEVGMKYDEALSVFDRALEHFPEDALLHFNRAVALEELERYDAAVQAYERCIELNPTHADAHFNIARLSEIRGDKQSLLRHLSAYRRLSR
;
A
#
# COMPACT_ATOMS: atom_id res chain seq x y z
N MET A 1 -3.46 35.80 31.65
CA MET A 1 -2.96 35.07 30.45
C MET A 1 -3.63 33.71 30.38
N LYS A 2 -4.50 33.48 29.39
CA LYS A 2 -5.27 32.23 29.22
C LYS A 2 -4.38 31.18 28.56
N ARG A 3 -4.15 30.05 29.24
CA ARG A 3 -3.55 28.82 28.66
C ARG A 3 -4.46 28.36 27.52
N ARG A 4 -3.95 28.35 26.29
CA ARG A 4 -4.64 27.73 25.14
C ARG A 4 -4.52 26.20 25.31
N ASN A 5 -5.66 25.52 25.38
CA ASN A 5 -5.73 24.08 25.57
C ASN A 5 -5.20 23.38 24.31
N ALA A 6 -4.18 22.53 24.47
CA ALA A 6 -3.86 21.50 23.49
C ALA A 6 -5.13 20.66 23.23
N SER A 7 -5.44 20.39 21.97
CA SER A 7 -6.56 19.55 21.55
C SER A 7 -6.37 18.10 22.05
N HIS A 8 -7.18 17.69 23.02
CA HIS A 8 -7.13 16.35 23.62
C HIS A 8 -8.12 15.42 22.92
N ASP A 9 -7.76 15.00 21.71
CA ASP A 9 -8.72 14.37 20.79
C ASP A 9 -8.81 12.84 20.94
N TYR A 10 -7.81 12.19 21.53
CA TYR A 10 -7.72 10.73 21.56
C TYR A 10 -8.28 10.13 22.85
N SER A 11 -9.11 9.10 22.74
CA SER A 11 -9.63 8.35 23.90
C SER A 11 -8.74 7.16 24.23
N LEU A 12 -8.84 6.64 25.46
CA LEU A 12 -8.14 5.41 25.86
C LEU A 12 -8.46 4.22 24.94
N ARG A 13 -9.72 4.07 24.52
CA ARG A 13 -10.13 3.00 23.58
C ARG A 13 -9.48 3.16 22.21
N SER A 14 -9.42 4.40 21.72
CA SER A 14 -8.73 4.73 20.46
C SER A 14 -7.24 4.40 20.55
N LEU A 15 -6.58 4.73 21.66
CA LEU A 15 -5.17 4.36 21.89
C LEU A 15 -4.93 2.86 21.93
N GLN A 16 -5.81 2.08 22.57
CA GLN A 16 -5.71 0.62 22.57
C GLN A 16 -5.77 0.05 21.15
N SER A 17 -6.66 0.59 20.31
CA SER A 17 -6.79 0.19 18.92
C SER A 17 -5.59 0.61 18.08
N ILE A 18 -5.09 1.83 18.27
CA ILE A 18 -3.97 2.41 17.50
C ILE A 18 -2.65 1.72 17.83
N LEU A 19 -2.42 1.44 19.12
CA LEU A 19 -1.16 0.89 19.61
C LEU A 19 -1.17 -0.65 19.72
N GLY A 20 -2.34 -1.29 19.55
CA GLY A 20 -2.48 -2.74 19.69
C GLY A 20 -2.21 -3.28 21.10
N VAL A 21 -2.32 -2.44 22.14
CA VAL A 21 -1.97 -2.79 23.52
C VAL A 21 -3.17 -2.86 24.46
N SER A 22 -3.07 -3.72 25.47
CA SER A 22 -4.11 -3.87 26.49
C SER A 22 -4.22 -2.63 27.39
N ARG A 23 -5.41 -2.40 27.95
CA ARG A 23 -5.66 -1.32 28.91
C ARG A 23 -4.74 -1.36 30.12
N ARG A 24 -4.32 -2.56 30.57
CA ARG A 24 -3.39 -2.72 31.70
C ARG A 24 -2.01 -2.13 31.39
N VAL A 25 -1.51 -2.38 30.18
CA VAL A 25 -0.22 -1.84 29.73
C VAL A 25 -0.26 -0.32 29.64
N LEU A 26 -1.33 0.24 29.05
CA LEU A 26 -1.51 1.70 29.00
C LEU A 26 -1.67 2.33 30.38
N SER A 27 -2.39 1.68 31.30
CA SER A 27 -2.55 2.18 32.66
C SER A 27 -1.21 2.21 33.40
N GLY A 28 -0.39 1.16 33.27
CA GLY A 28 0.95 1.15 33.86
C GLY A 28 1.88 2.25 33.32
N LEU A 29 1.74 2.64 32.05
CA LEU A 29 2.52 3.74 31.46
C LEU A 29 2.04 5.12 31.93
N ILE A 30 0.74 5.28 32.18
CA ILE A 30 0.18 6.48 32.80
C ILE A 30 0.66 6.59 34.24
N ASP A 31 0.61 5.49 35.00
CA ASP A 31 1.04 5.43 36.39
C ASP A 31 2.55 5.68 36.53
N ALA A 32 3.34 5.23 35.56
CA ALA A 32 4.78 5.51 35.46
C ALA A 32 5.09 6.93 34.94
N GLY A 33 4.08 7.75 34.63
CA GLY A 33 4.22 9.16 34.27
C GLY A 33 4.72 9.44 32.86
N PHE A 34 4.72 8.43 31.96
CA PHE A 34 5.15 8.60 30.57
C PHE A 34 4.27 9.58 29.80
N VAL A 35 2.97 9.55 30.09
CA VAL A 35 1.96 10.46 29.56
C VAL A 35 1.02 10.92 30.67
N GLN A 36 0.47 12.11 30.52
CA GLN A 36 -0.44 12.69 31.51
C GLN A 36 -1.76 13.05 30.83
N PRO A 37 -2.66 12.07 30.64
CA PRO A 37 -3.95 12.33 30.01
C PRO A 37 -4.79 13.29 30.84
N SER A 38 -5.52 14.17 30.18
CA SER A 38 -6.55 14.97 30.82
C SER A 38 -7.85 14.19 30.95
N ARG A 39 -8.74 14.65 31.83
CA ARG A 39 -10.07 14.05 32.00
C ARG A 39 -11.09 14.83 31.19
N GLY A 40 -11.72 14.15 30.23
CA GLY A 40 -12.79 14.67 29.39
C GLY A 40 -14.17 14.60 30.06
N ARG A 41 -15.23 14.79 29.25
CA ARG A 41 -16.61 14.63 29.73
C ARG A 41 -16.83 13.19 30.18
N ARG A 42 -17.59 13.00 31.27
CA ARG A 42 -17.83 11.67 31.88
C ARG A 42 -16.57 10.96 32.41
N ASN A 43 -15.54 11.72 32.80
CA ASN A 43 -14.30 11.20 33.43
C ASN A 43 -13.50 10.23 32.53
N GLU A 44 -13.65 10.35 31.21
CA GLU A 44 -12.88 9.58 30.24
C GLU A 44 -11.45 10.15 30.11
N LEU A 45 -10.46 9.27 29.95
CA LEU A 45 -9.07 9.69 29.73
C LEU A 45 -8.90 10.15 28.30
N ARG A 46 -8.38 11.37 28.15
CA ARG A 46 -8.13 12.04 26.88
C ARG A 46 -6.63 12.33 26.74
N PHE A 47 -6.11 12.00 25.57
CA PHE A 47 -4.68 12.06 25.28
C PHE A 47 -4.44 13.06 24.17
N THR A 48 -3.32 13.76 24.27
CA THR A 48 -2.83 14.62 23.21
C THR A 48 -2.14 13.80 22.13
N PHE A 49 -1.97 14.38 20.95
CA PHE A 49 -1.11 13.84 19.91
C PHE A 49 0.29 13.45 20.44
N ARG A 50 0.89 14.33 21.25
CA ARG A 50 2.24 14.13 21.81
C ARG A 50 2.29 12.89 22.69
N ASP A 51 1.22 12.62 23.44
CA ASP A 51 1.10 11.41 24.24
C ASP A 51 1.05 10.16 23.35
N VAL A 52 0.34 10.20 22.23
CA VAL A 52 0.26 9.07 21.27
C VAL A 52 1.63 8.73 20.71
N VAL A 53 2.39 9.75 20.27
CA VAL A 53 3.74 9.57 19.70
C VAL A 53 4.69 8.99 20.76
N LEU A 54 4.71 9.56 21.97
CA LEU A 54 5.56 9.09 23.07
C LEU A 54 5.27 7.64 23.45
N LEU A 55 3.99 7.25 23.54
CA LEU A 55 3.59 5.88 23.86
C LEU A 55 4.01 4.88 22.78
N ARG A 56 3.89 5.27 21.51
CA ARG A 56 4.31 4.41 20.39
C ARG A 56 5.83 4.22 20.36
N THR A 57 6.59 5.30 20.51
CA THR A 57 8.05 5.22 20.57
C THR A 57 8.49 4.37 21.75
N ALA A 58 7.86 4.53 22.93
CA ALA A 58 8.14 3.68 24.08
C ALA A 58 7.96 2.19 23.76
N PHE A 59 6.86 1.85 23.07
CA PHE A 59 6.54 0.47 22.69
C PHE A 59 7.53 -0.12 21.68
N GLN A 60 7.90 0.63 20.64
CA GLN A 60 8.88 0.21 19.65
C GLN A 60 10.28 -0.02 20.26
N LEU A 61 10.70 0.87 21.18
CA LEU A 61 12.00 0.69 21.85
C LEU A 61 11.97 -0.51 22.81
N GLN A 62 10.82 -0.78 23.43
CA GLN A 62 10.64 -1.94 24.28
C GLN A 62 10.65 -3.26 23.47
N SER A 63 9.99 -3.31 22.31
CA SER A 63 10.00 -4.49 21.43
C SER A 63 11.40 -4.74 20.84
N ALA A 64 12.18 -3.69 20.62
CA ALA A 64 13.60 -3.76 20.26
C ALA A 64 14.54 -4.14 21.44
N LYS A 65 14.00 -4.51 22.60
CA LYS A 65 14.74 -4.91 23.81
C LYS A 65 15.73 -3.86 24.35
N ILE A 66 15.45 -2.58 24.12
CA ILE A 66 16.28 -1.48 24.62
C ILE A 66 16.06 -1.32 26.13
N ALA A 67 17.14 -1.06 26.87
CA ALA A 67 17.08 -0.90 28.33
C ALA A 67 16.16 0.27 28.73
N SER A 68 15.26 0.05 29.70
CA SER A 68 14.22 1.01 30.11
C SER A 68 14.74 2.41 30.48
N ARG A 69 15.97 2.50 31.03
CA ARG A 69 16.60 3.80 31.36
C ARG A 69 16.98 4.60 30.09
N LYS A 70 17.35 3.93 29.00
CA LYS A 70 17.64 4.58 27.71
C LYS A 70 16.34 5.04 27.04
N ILE A 71 15.30 4.22 27.12
CA ILE A 71 13.95 4.56 26.65
C ILE A 71 13.45 5.85 27.33
N LEU A 72 13.55 5.91 28.66
CA LEU A 72 13.12 7.08 29.44
C LEU A 72 13.86 8.37 29.04
N ARG A 73 15.17 8.30 28.78
CA ARG A 73 15.95 9.46 28.33
C ARG A 73 15.57 9.91 26.92
N ALA A 74 15.40 8.96 26.00
CA ALA A 74 14.99 9.25 24.63
C ALA A 74 13.61 9.92 24.59
N LEU A 75 12.65 9.40 25.37
CA LEU A 75 11.30 9.95 25.45
C LEU A 75 11.25 11.32 26.13
N ALA A 76 12.07 11.57 27.16
CA ALA A 76 12.15 12.88 27.80
C ALA A 76 12.66 13.97 26.84
N ARG A 77 13.64 13.63 26.01
CA ARG A 77 14.20 14.53 25.00
C ARG A 77 13.25 14.74 23.82
N LEU A 78 12.67 13.66 23.30
CA LEU A 78 11.61 13.71 22.28
C LEU A 78 10.43 14.56 22.74
N LYS A 79 10.04 14.44 24.01
CA LYS A 79 9.01 15.29 24.59
C LYS A 79 9.44 16.76 24.48
N ALA A 80 10.65 17.14 24.87
CA ALA A 80 11.10 18.54 24.85
C ALA A 80 11.16 19.16 23.43
N GLU A 81 11.41 18.36 22.40
CA GLU A 81 11.60 18.82 21.02
C GLU A 81 10.31 18.77 20.18
N LEU A 82 9.27 18.05 20.61
CA LEU A 82 7.99 17.96 19.89
C LEU A 82 7.14 19.24 20.06
N PRO A 83 6.68 19.87 18.97
CA PRO A 83 5.72 20.97 19.00
C PRO A 83 4.39 20.56 19.63
N GLU A 84 3.66 21.51 20.24
CA GLU A 84 2.36 21.22 20.86
C GLU A 84 1.28 20.84 19.84
N GLU A 85 1.36 21.35 18.60
CA GLU A 85 0.45 21.03 17.50
C GLU A 85 1.21 20.96 16.16
N LEU A 86 1.22 19.77 15.55
CA LEU A 86 1.64 19.51 14.17
C LEU A 86 0.75 18.40 13.58
N PRO A 87 0.48 18.38 12.26
CA PRO A 87 -0.22 17.27 11.64
C PRO A 87 0.62 15.98 11.68
N LEU A 88 -0.03 14.83 11.99
CA LEU A 88 0.58 13.48 12.09
C LEU A 88 1.29 13.04 10.80
N THR A 89 1.04 13.72 9.69
CA THR A 89 1.49 13.34 8.34
C THR A 89 2.99 13.55 8.11
N GLY A 90 3.67 14.29 8.98
CA GLY A 90 5.07 14.66 8.79
C GLY A 90 6.10 13.73 9.46
N ILE A 91 5.75 12.99 10.52
CA ILE A 91 6.74 12.38 11.42
C ILE A 91 6.92 10.87 11.15
N ARG A 92 8.07 10.47 10.59
CA ARG A 92 8.50 9.06 10.50
C ARG A 92 9.56 8.79 11.58
N ILE A 93 9.34 7.76 12.39
CA ILE A 93 10.31 7.33 13.42
C ILE A 93 10.81 5.94 13.04
N THR A 94 12.11 5.81 12.80
CA THR A 94 12.77 4.55 12.44
C THR A 94 13.85 4.20 13.46
N ALA A 95 14.01 2.91 13.73
CA ALA A 95 15.13 2.40 14.52
C ALA A 95 16.21 1.90 13.56
N VAL A 96 17.42 2.44 13.67
CA VAL A 96 18.58 2.03 12.86
C VAL A 96 19.72 1.70 13.82
N GLY A 97 19.95 0.40 14.06
CA GLY A 97 20.92 -0.07 15.05
C GLY A 97 20.55 0.38 16.47
N ASP A 98 21.47 1.11 17.12
CA ASP A 98 21.30 1.63 18.49
C ASP A 98 20.64 3.03 18.53
N SER A 99 20.34 3.59 17.36
CA SER A 99 19.88 4.95 17.18
C SER A 99 18.42 5.01 16.74
N VAL A 100 17.75 6.06 17.17
CA VAL A 100 16.36 6.37 16.80
C VAL A 100 16.42 7.56 15.87
N VAL A 101 15.92 7.43 14.66
CA VAL A 101 15.90 8.52 13.68
C VAL A 101 14.48 9.05 13.57
N VAL A 102 14.35 10.37 13.66
CA VAL A 102 13.08 11.08 13.48
C VAL A 102 13.19 11.90 12.21
N LYS A 103 12.31 11.63 11.24
CA LYS A 103 12.18 12.38 9.99
C LYS A 103 10.90 13.20 10.04
N THR A 104 11.02 14.52 9.84
CA THR A 104 9.88 15.42 9.68
C THR A 104 9.99 16.19 8.37
N GLY A 105 9.16 15.85 7.39
CA GLY A 105 9.27 16.41 6.03
C GLY A 105 10.62 16.06 5.39
N GLU A 106 11.40 17.07 5.02
CA GLU A 106 12.75 16.92 4.41
C GLU A 106 13.89 16.82 5.44
N SER A 107 13.62 17.07 6.73
CA SER A 107 14.64 17.05 7.78
C SER A 107 14.66 15.71 8.53
N GLN A 108 15.84 15.14 8.76
CA GLN A 108 16.05 13.95 9.58
C GLN A 108 17.12 14.21 10.65
N TRP A 109 16.92 13.67 11.85
CA TRP A 109 17.89 13.78 12.93
C TRP A 109 17.89 12.54 13.83
N ASP A 110 19.02 12.30 14.48
CA ASP A 110 19.15 11.27 15.51
C ASP A 110 18.52 11.77 16.83
N ALA A 111 17.55 11.03 17.36
CA ALA A 111 16.78 11.39 18.55
C ALA A 111 17.56 11.24 19.87
N THR A 112 18.71 10.56 19.83
CA THR A 112 19.59 10.39 20.99
C THR A 112 20.60 11.52 21.08
N SER A 113 21.22 11.90 19.96
CA SER A 113 22.27 12.93 19.89
C SER A 113 21.71 14.33 19.57
N GLY A 114 20.62 14.43 18.79
CA GLY A 114 20.05 15.68 18.28
C GLY A 114 20.74 16.20 17.02
N GLN A 115 21.59 15.39 16.38
CA GLN A 115 22.35 15.79 15.20
C GLN A 115 21.51 15.65 13.93
N LEU A 116 21.52 16.69 13.08
CA LEU A 116 20.93 16.65 11.74
C LEU A 116 21.70 15.69 10.84
N LEU A 117 20.98 14.83 10.12
CA LEU A 117 21.55 13.86 9.18
C LEU A 117 21.34 14.37 7.74
N LEU A 118 22.41 14.41 6.95
CA LEU A 118 22.35 14.76 5.53
C LEU A 118 21.83 13.58 4.70
N ASP A 119 20.90 13.85 3.77
CA ASP A 119 20.30 12.86 2.87
C ASP A 119 21.22 12.65 1.66
N LEU A 120 22.00 11.57 1.66
CA LEU A 120 22.78 11.09 0.52
C LEU A 120 22.21 9.70 0.17
N GLU A 121 21.32 9.64 -0.82
CA GLU A 121 20.61 8.45 -1.37
C GLU A 121 21.50 7.18 -1.57
N VAL A 122 21.10 5.88 -1.46
CA VAL A 122 19.86 5.09 -1.20
C VAL A 122 20.26 3.72 -0.57
N ALA A 123 19.46 3.14 0.36
CA ALA A 123 19.18 1.69 0.50
C ALA A 123 18.18 1.38 1.65
N PRO A 124 17.38 0.29 1.58
CA PRO A 124 16.09 0.19 2.28
C PRO A 124 16.26 -0.12 3.77
N VAL A 125 15.56 0.63 4.62
CA VAL A 125 15.43 0.31 6.04
C VAL A 125 14.42 -0.84 6.18
N LYS A 126 14.93 -2.07 6.31
CA LYS A 126 14.18 -3.21 6.86
C LYS A 126 13.87 -2.93 8.33
N GLY A 127 12.70 -2.38 8.61
CA GLY A 127 12.15 -2.23 9.95
C GLY A 127 10.64 -2.05 9.85
N GLU A 128 9.87 -2.61 10.78
CA GLU A 128 8.41 -2.54 10.80
C GLU A 128 7.93 -1.07 10.83
N VAL A 129 7.51 -0.58 9.67
CA VAL A 129 6.88 0.73 9.50
C VAL A 129 5.39 0.56 9.80
N ALA A 130 4.94 0.97 10.99
CA ALA A 130 3.51 1.07 11.26
C ALA A 130 2.95 2.38 10.66
N PHE A 131 2.15 2.27 9.61
CA PHE A 131 1.49 3.41 8.96
C PHE A 131 0.31 3.90 9.80
N LEU A 132 0.12 5.22 9.88
CA LEU A 132 -1.08 5.87 10.43
C LEU A 132 -1.78 6.62 9.29
N ASP A 133 -2.51 5.88 8.45
CA ASP A 133 -3.07 6.42 7.21
C ASP A 133 -4.61 6.52 7.18
N ALA A 134 -5.27 6.64 8.33
CA ALA A 134 -6.73 6.71 8.41
C ALA A 134 -7.26 8.05 8.92
N ALA A 135 -6.89 9.16 8.28
CA ALA A 135 -7.57 10.44 8.44
C ALA A 135 -8.30 10.83 7.14
N PRO A 136 -9.60 11.16 7.17
CA PRO A 136 -10.41 11.38 5.97
C PRO A 136 -9.93 12.55 5.09
N ARG A 137 -9.17 13.52 5.62
CA ARG A 137 -8.57 14.61 4.83
C ARG A 137 -7.39 14.18 3.96
N ASN A 138 -6.67 13.13 4.35
CA ASN A 138 -5.49 12.65 3.61
C ASN A 138 -5.90 11.65 2.52
N ILE A 139 -6.98 10.90 2.75
CA ILE A 139 -7.60 10.03 1.74
C ILE A 139 -8.08 10.87 0.55
N VAL A 140 -8.81 11.96 0.78
CA VAL A 140 -9.27 12.88 -0.30
C VAL A 140 -8.09 13.48 -1.09
N GLY A 141 -6.97 13.76 -0.43
CA GLY A 141 -5.76 14.24 -1.11
C GLY A 141 -5.09 13.17 -1.95
N ARG A 142 -5.06 11.92 -1.48
CA ARG A 142 -4.52 10.77 -2.23
C ARG A 142 -5.42 10.38 -3.39
N GLU A 143 -6.73 10.32 -3.20
CA GLU A 143 -7.70 10.05 -4.27
C GLU A 143 -7.53 11.05 -5.42
N LYS A 144 -7.44 12.35 -5.10
CA LYS A 144 -7.21 13.37 -6.12
C LYS A 144 -5.86 13.17 -6.84
N GLN A 145 -4.80 12.83 -6.12
CA GLN A 145 -3.50 12.55 -6.74
C GLN A 145 -3.54 11.28 -7.60
N THR A 146 -4.25 10.24 -7.15
CA THR A 146 -4.48 9.02 -7.91
C THR A 146 -5.17 9.33 -9.23
N GLU A 147 -6.23 10.15 -9.22
CA GLU A 147 -6.93 10.60 -10.43
C GLU A 147 -6.01 11.44 -11.35
N GLU A 148 -5.23 12.38 -10.80
CA GLU A 148 -4.28 13.20 -11.57
C GLU A 148 -3.20 12.33 -12.26
N TRP A 149 -2.65 11.35 -11.55
CA TRP A 149 -1.67 10.41 -12.12
C TRP A 149 -2.30 9.47 -13.16
N PHE A 150 -3.56 9.07 -12.96
CA PHE A 150 -4.26 8.23 -13.91
C PHE A 150 -4.53 8.97 -15.23
N ALA A 151 -5.04 10.20 -15.15
CA ALA A 151 -5.23 11.04 -16.33
C ALA A 151 -3.92 11.30 -17.09
N LEU A 152 -2.82 11.56 -16.37
CA LEU A 152 -1.51 11.70 -16.98
C LEU A 152 -1.06 10.40 -17.67
N ALA A 153 -1.31 9.24 -17.07
CA ALA A 153 -0.97 7.96 -17.68
C ALA A 153 -1.71 7.73 -19.01
N GLU A 154 -3.01 8.05 -19.05
CA GLU A 154 -3.81 7.96 -20.27
C GLU A 154 -3.30 8.90 -21.38
N GLU A 155 -2.95 10.16 -21.04
CA GLU A 155 -2.38 11.12 -21.99
C GLU A 155 -1.03 10.65 -22.58
N LEU A 156 -0.20 10.03 -21.74
CA LEU A 156 1.12 9.56 -22.14
C LEU A 156 1.09 8.23 -22.89
N THR A 157 -0.01 7.47 -22.83
CA THR A 157 -0.06 6.09 -23.36
C THR A 157 0.36 6.00 -24.84
N ASP A 158 -0.02 7.00 -25.64
CA ASP A 158 0.31 7.05 -27.07
C ASP A 158 1.63 7.77 -27.41
N THR A 159 2.18 8.55 -26.47
CA THR A 159 3.27 9.51 -26.75
C THR A 159 4.57 9.20 -26.00
N ASP A 160 4.47 8.70 -24.77
CA ASP A 160 5.58 8.30 -23.91
C ASP A 160 5.18 7.07 -23.07
N VAL A 161 5.45 5.89 -23.62
CA VAL A 161 5.14 4.61 -22.99
C VAL A 161 5.86 4.44 -21.65
N ILE A 162 7.09 4.95 -21.52
CA ILE A 162 7.85 4.84 -20.26
C ILE A 162 7.22 5.74 -19.20
N GLY A 163 6.84 6.97 -19.58
CA GLY A 163 6.10 7.89 -18.73
C GLY A 163 4.73 7.34 -18.31
N ALA A 164 3.98 6.76 -19.24
CA ALA A 164 2.69 6.12 -18.97
C ALA A 164 2.83 4.95 -17.99
N GLU A 165 3.83 4.08 -18.19
CA GLU A 165 4.11 2.96 -17.28
C GLU A 165 4.40 3.45 -15.85
N GLN A 166 5.22 4.49 -15.71
CA GLN A 166 5.54 5.10 -14.41
C GLN A 166 4.31 5.73 -13.76
N ALA A 167 3.49 6.43 -14.54
CA ALA A 167 2.28 7.08 -14.08
C ALA A 167 1.26 6.05 -13.57
N TYR A 168 0.98 4.97 -14.33
CA TYR A 168 0.13 3.89 -13.86
C TYR A 168 0.68 3.20 -12.60
N LYS A 169 2.00 2.96 -12.52
CA LYS A 169 2.63 2.43 -11.29
C LYS A 169 2.39 3.37 -10.10
N LYS A 170 2.42 4.69 -10.30
CA LYS A 170 2.07 5.66 -9.24
C LYS A 170 0.60 5.63 -8.85
N VAL A 171 -0.33 5.43 -9.78
CA VAL A 171 -1.75 5.22 -9.45
C VAL A 171 -1.90 4.04 -8.48
N LEU A 172 -1.25 2.90 -8.79
CA LEU A 172 -1.32 1.69 -7.95
C LEU A 172 -0.64 1.84 -6.57
N GLU A 173 0.33 2.74 -6.43
CA GLU A 173 0.97 3.05 -5.15
C GLU A 173 0.14 4.00 -4.27
N LEU A 174 -0.53 4.98 -4.89
CA LEU A 174 -1.25 6.05 -4.19
C LEU A 174 -2.70 5.68 -3.88
N SER A 175 -3.31 4.83 -4.72
CA SER A 175 -4.73 4.54 -4.63
C SER A 175 -5.08 3.90 -3.28
N PRO A 176 -6.03 4.47 -2.52
CA PRO A 176 -6.44 3.93 -1.22
C PRO A 176 -7.26 2.64 -1.37
N ILE A 177 -7.79 2.39 -2.57
CA ILE A 177 -8.53 1.18 -2.96
C ILE A 177 -7.89 0.55 -4.20
N PRO A 178 -8.05 -0.76 -4.44
CA PRO A 178 -7.59 -1.38 -5.68
C PRO A 178 -8.17 -0.67 -6.91
N HIS A 179 -7.32 -0.25 -7.85
CA HIS A 179 -7.72 0.53 -9.01
C HIS A 179 -7.72 -0.34 -10.26
N TYR A 180 -8.90 -0.86 -10.62
CA TYR A 180 -9.07 -1.82 -11.73
C TYR A 180 -8.45 -1.31 -13.04
N ASP A 181 -8.82 -0.11 -13.49
CA ASP A 181 -8.37 0.40 -14.79
C ASP A 181 -6.85 0.56 -14.87
N ALA A 182 -6.21 1.00 -13.78
CA ALA A 182 -4.76 1.13 -13.73
C ALA A 182 -4.04 -0.21 -13.80
N TYR A 183 -4.58 -1.25 -13.15
CA TYR A 183 -4.05 -2.61 -13.27
C TYR A 183 -4.19 -3.13 -14.71
N ASN A 184 -5.39 -3.00 -15.28
CA ASN A 184 -5.68 -3.48 -16.62
C ASN A 184 -4.81 -2.75 -17.67
N ASN A 185 -4.81 -1.42 -17.65
CA ASN A 185 -4.10 -0.60 -18.62
C ASN A 185 -2.59 -0.75 -18.50
N LEU A 186 -2.04 -0.83 -17.29
CA LEU A 186 -0.61 -1.10 -17.10
C LEU A 186 -0.23 -2.47 -17.66
N GLY A 187 -1.01 -3.51 -17.35
CA GLY A 187 -0.74 -4.85 -17.85
C GLY A 187 -0.79 -4.93 -19.37
N VAL A 188 -1.79 -4.31 -20.00
CA VAL A 188 -1.93 -4.23 -21.46
C VAL A 188 -0.77 -3.45 -22.08
N LEU A 189 -0.42 -2.28 -21.53
CA LEU A 189 0.72 -1.47 -21.99
C LEU A 189 2.04 -2.25 -21.97
N LEU A 190 2.28 -3.02 -20.91
CA LEU A 190 3.46 -3.87 -20.76
C LEU A 190 3.49 -5.02 -21.77
N CYS A 191 2.33 -5.60 -22.10
CA CYS A 191 2.19 -6.62 -23.14
C CYS A 191 2.40 -6.05 -24.55
N GLU A 192 1.66 -5.01 -24.91
CA GLU A 192 1.56 -4.55 -26.31
C GLU A 192 2.75 -3.70 -26.76
N VAL A 193 3.28 -2.86 -25.86
CA VAL A 193 4.35 -1.91 -26.22
C VAL A 193 5.65 -2.23 -25.51
N GLY A 194 5.58 -2.61 -24.24
CA GLY A 194 6.77 -2.93 -23.45
C GLY A 194 7.43 -4.25 -23.86
N MET A 195 6.68 -5.21 -24.41
CA MET A 195 7.08 -6.62 -24.54
C MET A 195 7.64 -7.19 -23.21
N LYS A 196 7.13 -6.69 -22.08
CA LYS A 196 7.54 -7.01 -20.71
C LYS A 196 6.53 -7.99 -20.10
N TYR A 197 6.41 -9.16 -20.69
CA TYR A 197 5.33 -10.10 -20.39
C TYR A 197 5.38 -10.66 -18.95
N ASP A 198 6.56 -10.86 -18.36
CA ASP A 198 6.69 -11.26 -16.94
C ASP A 198 6.20 -10.18 -15.97
N GLU A 199 6.47 -8.90 -16.28
CA GLU A 199 5.96 -7.77 -15.49
C GLU A 199 4.44 -7.66 -15.66
N ALA A 200 3.93 -7.77 -16.89
CA ALA A 200 2.50 -7.76 -17.17
C ALA A 200 1.76 -8.87 -16.41
N LEU A 201 2.30 -10.09 -16.44
CA LEU A 201 1.77 -11.23 -15.69
C LEU A 201 1.72 -10.93 -14.18
N SER A 202 2.76 -10.33 -13.63
CA SER A 202 2.81 -9.93 -12.22
C SER A 202 1.75 -8.86 -11.88
N VAL A 203 1.49 -7.92 -12.81
CA VAL A 203 0.45 -6.90 -12.66
C VAL A 203 -0.94 -7.54 -12.68
N PHE A 204 -1.22 -8.45 -13.62
CA PHE A 204 -2.49 -9.16 -13.69
C PHE A 204 -2.71 -10.11 -12.51
N ASP A 205 -1.68 -10.82 -12.04
CA ASP A 205 -1.76 -11.67 -10.84
C ASP A 205 -2.17 -10.84 -9.61
N ARG A 206 -1.52 -9.67 -9.41
CA ARG A 206 -1.92 -8.73 -8.34
C ARG A 206 -3.32 -8.17 -8.52
N ALA A 207 -3.74 -7.89 -9.76
CA ALA A 207 -5.09 -7.43 -10.03
C ALA A 207 -6.13 -8.50 -9.62
N LEU A 208 -5.87 -9.77 -9.93
CA LEU A 208 -6.75 -10.90 -9.61
C LEU A 208 -6.81 -11.22 -8.11
N GLU A 209 -5.84 -10.79 -7.29
CA GLU A 209 -5.96 -10.83 -5.82
C GLU A 209 -7.13 -9.96 -5.32
N HIS A 210 -7.45 -8.88 -6.06
CA HIS A 210 -8.52 -7.94 -5.73
C HIS A 210 -9.80 -8.19 -6.54
N PHE A 211 -9.66 -8.66 -7.79
CA PHE A 211 -10.74 -8.87 -8.75
C PHE A 211 -10.74 -10.31 -9.28
N PRO A 212 -10.91 -11.33 -8.42
CA PRO A 212 -10.69 -12.74 -8.79
C PRO A 212 -11.68 -13.29 -9.83
N GLU A 213 -12.84 -12.64 -9.97
CA GLU A 213 -13.92 -13.04 -10.88
C GLU A 213 -14.00 -12.17 -12.13
N ASP A 214 -12.96 -11.39 -12.43
CA ASP A 214 -12.93 -10.57 -13.63
C ASP A 214 -12.45 -11.37 -14.86
N ALA A 215 -13.37 -11.57 -15.81
CA ALA A 215 -13.10 -12.36 -17.01
C ALA A 215 -12.01 -11.73 -17.91
N LEU A 216 -11.94 -10.40 -17.99
CA LEU A 216 -11.00 -9.69 -18.86
C LEU A 216 -9.58 -9.79 -18.30
N LEU A 217 -9.39 -9.67 -16.98
CA LEU A 217 -8.09 -9.88 -16.35
C LEU A 217 -7.58 -11.31 -16.56
N HIS A 218 -8.45 -12.32 -16.48
CA HIS A 218 -8.06 -13.70 -16.82
C HIS A 218 -7.68 -13.86 -18.30
N PHE A 219 -8.39 -13.18 -19.21
CA PHE A 219 -8.04 -13.15 -20.64
C PHE A 219 -6.68 -12.50 -20.89
N ASN A 220 -6.45 -11.29 -20.37
CA ASN A 220 -5.21 -10.55 -20.58
C ASN A 220 -4.01 -11.26 -19.93
N ARG A 221 -4.22 -11.88 -18.76
CA ARG A 221 -3.25 -12.78 -18.15
C ARG A 221 -2.90 -13.97 -19.04
N ALA A 222 -3.89 -14.57 -19.69
CA ALA A 222 -3.67 -15.69 -20.61
C ALA A 222 -2.85 -15.26 -21.83
N VAL A 223 -3.10 -14.06 -22.37
CA VAL A 223 -2.28 -13.46 -23.45
C VAL A 223 -0.83 -13.30 -23.00
N ALA A 224 -0.57 -12.74 -21.82
CA ALA A 224 0.79 -12.60 -21.30
C ALA A 224 1.50 -13.96 -21.12
N LEU A 225 0.79 -14.98 -20.63
CA LEU A 225 1.33 -16.34 -20.50
C LEU A 225 1.63 -17.00 -21.84
N GLU A 226 0.84 -16.68 -22.86
CA GLU A 226 1.02 -17.18 -24.21
C GLU A 226 2.29 -16.65 -24.87
N GLU A 227 2.54 -15.35 -24.73
CA GLU A 227 3.77 -14.69 -25.19
C GLU A 227 5.02 -15.21 -24.46
N LEU A 228 4.85 -15.68 -23.22
CA LEU A 228 5.88 -16.39 -22.45
C LEU A 228 6.00 -17.88 -22.79
N GLU A 229 5.27 -18.37 -23.82
CA GLU A 229 5.19 -19.77 -24.24
C GLU A 229 4.70 -20.74 -23.16
N ARG A 230 4.03 -20.23 -22.12
CA ARG A 230 3.46 -21.04 -21.02
C ARG A 230 2.05 -21.52 -21.37
N TYR A 231 1.94 -22.27 -22.48
CA TYR A 231 0.66 -22.60 -23.12
C TYR A 231 -0.35 -23.32 -22.23
N ASP A 232 0.09 -24.23 -21.36
CA ASP A 232 -0.83 -24.92 -20.43
C ASP A 232 -1.48 -23.95 -19.44
N ALA A 233 -0.71 -23.01 -18.91
CA ALA A 233 -1.21 -21.99 -18.01
C ALA A 233 -2.09 -20.95 -18.75
N ALA A 234 -1.74 -20.61 -20.00
CA ALA A 234 -2.55 -19.75 -20.84
C ALA A 234 -3.93 -20.36 -21.11
N VAL A 235 -4.00 -21.65 -21.47
CA VAL A 235 -5.29 -22.35 -21.66
C VAL A 235 -6.13 -22.31 -20.39
N GLN A 236 -5.56 -22.60 -19.22
CA GLN A 236 -6.30 -22.54 -17.94
C GLN A 236 -6.86 -21.14 -17.66
N ALA A 237 -6.10 -20.09 -17.96
CA ALA A 237 -6.54 -18.71 -17.77
C ALA A 237 -7.64 -18.33 -18.78
N TYR A 238 -7.54 -18.73 -20.05
CA TYR A 238 -8.63 -18.55 -21.02
C TYR A 238 -9.88 -19.35 -20.65
N GLU A 239 -9.73 -20.57 -20.13
CA GLU A 239 -10.86 -21.36 -19.63
C GLU A 239 -11.55 -20.64 -18.48
N ARG A 240 -10.77 -20.08 -17.53
CA ARG A 240 -11.34 -19.28 -16.44
C ARG A 240 -12.07 -18.03 -16.94
N CYS A 241 -11.55 -17.36 -17.96
CA CYS A 241 -12.24 -16.27 -18.64
C CYS A 241 -13.60 -16.73 -19.19
N ILE A 242 -13.66 -17.87 -19.88
CA ILE A 242 -14.90 -18.42 -20.48
C ILE A 242 -15.88 -18.90 -19.40
N GLU A 243 -15.41 -19.43 -18.27
CA GLU A 243 -16.26 -19.77 -17.14
C GLU A 243 -16.99 -18.54 -16.58
N LEU A 244 -16.29 -17.41 -16.50
CA LEU A 244 -16.80 -16.14 -15.97
C LEU A 244 -17.65 -15.39 -17.03
N ASN A 245 -17.22 -15.44 -18.28
CA ASN A 245 -17.93 -14.87 -19.43
C ASN A 245 -17.97 -15.88 -20.60
N PRO A 246 -19.02 -16.73 -20.67
CA PRO A 246 -19.17 -17.72 -21.74
C PRO A 246 -19.32 -17.15 -23.15
N THR A 247 -19.48 -15.82 -23.28
CA THR A 247 -19.65 -15.14 -24.57
C THR A 247 -18.35 -14.51 -25.09
N HIS A 248 -17.24 -14.65 -24.37
CA HIS A 248 -15.95 -14.13 -24.80
C HIS A 248 -15.39 -14.94 -25.98
N ALA A 249 -15.76 -14.53 -27.20
CA ALA A 249 -15.42 -15.25 -28.42
C ALA A 249 -13.89 -15.42 -28.58
N ASP A 250 -13.12 -14.36 -28.33
CA ASP A 250 -11.66 -14.37 -28.53
C ASP A 250 -10.94 -15.40 -27.64
N ALA A 251 -11.44 -15.65 -26.42
CA ALA A 251 -10.89 -16.69 -25.55
C ALA A 251 -11.06 -18.09 -26.18
N HIS A 252 -12.22 -18.36 -26.81
CA HIS A 252 -12.41 -19.59 -27.57
C HIS A 252 -11.47 -19.67 -28.77
N PHE A 253 -11.27 -18.57 -29.51
CA PHE A 253 -10.34 -18.54 -30.63
C PHE A 253 -8.90 -18.85 -30.20
N ASN A 254 -8.43 -18.25 -29.10
CA ASN A 254 -7.08 -18.45 -28.60
C ASN A 254 -6.86 -19.87 -28.07
N ILE A 255 -7.81 -20.45 -27.34
CA ILE A 255 -7.71 -21.87 -26.93
C ILE A 255 -7.68 -22.80 -28.15
N ALA A 256 -8.49 -22.53 -29.17
CA ALA A 256 -8.47 -23.32 -30.41
C ALA A 256 -7.08 -23.29 -31.05
N ARG A 257 -6.48 -22.10 -31.22
CA ARG A 257 -5.13 -21.94 -31.79
C ARG A 257 -4.07 -22.67 -30.97
N LEU A 258 -4.12 -22.58 -29.63
CA LEU A 258 -3.21 -23.33 -28.75
C LEU A 258 -3.42 -24.84 -28.81
N SER A 259 -4.67 -25.28 -28.97
CA SER A 259 -5.00 -26.71 -29.13
C SER A 259 -4.48 -27.27 -30.45
N GLU A 260 -4.45 -26.47 -31.51
CA GLU A 260 -3.84 -26.84 -32.79
C GLU A 260 -2.33 -27.08 -32.66
N ILE A 261 -1.61 -26.16 -32.00
CA ILE A 261 -0.16 -26.29 -31.72
C ILE A 261 0.13 -27.58 -30.94
N ARG A 262 -0.74 -27.93 -29.99
CA ARG A 262 -0.62 -29.14 -29.15
C ARG A 262 -1.12 -30.42 -29.80
N GLY A 263 -1.82 -30.34 -30.95
CA GLY A 263 -2.46 -31.48 -31.60
C GLY A 263 -3.72 -32.00 -30.90
N ASP A 264 -4.32 -31.24 -29.98
CA ASP A 264 -5.60 -31.58 -29.36
C ASP A 264 -6.77 -31.25 -30.29
N LYS A 265 -7.08 -32.20 -31.17
CA LYS A 265 -8.17 -32.08 -32.16
C LYS A 265 -9.54 -31.92 -31.50
N GLN A 266 -9.76 -32.49 -30.31
CA GLN A 266 -11.07 -32.44 -29.66
C GLN A 266 -11.33 -31.04 -29.13
N SER A 267 -10.37 -30.48 -28.39
CA SER A 267 -10.47 -29.10 -27.89
C SER A 267 -10.55 -28.10 -29.04
N LEU A 268 -9.71 -28.25 -30.08
CA LEU A 268 -9.73 -27.41 -31.27
C LEU A 268 -11.14 -27.29 -31.89
N LEU A 269 -11.79 -28.43 -32.17
CA LEU A 269 -13.12 -28.45 -32.78
C LEU A 269 -14.19 -27.83 -31.86
N ARG A 270 -14.13 -28.13 -30.55
CA ARG A 270 -15.05 -27.58 -29.55
C ARG A 270 -14.99 -26.05 -29.53
N HIS A 271 -13.79 -25.51 -29.41
CA HIS A 271 -13.60 -24.06 -29.26
C HIS A 271 -13.80 -23.31 -30.58
N LEU A 272 -13.39 -23.85 -31.74
CA LEU A 272 -13.72 -23.24 -33.03
C LEU A 272 -15.23 -23.20 -33.31
N SER A 273 -15.95 -24.25 -32.92
CA SER A 273 -17.41 -24.27 -33.05
C SER A 273 -18.07 -23.20 -32.18
N ALA A 274 -17.61 -23.05 -30.93
CA ALA A 274 -18.10 -22.02 -30.02
C ALA A 274 -17.79 -20.60 -30.54
N TYR A 275 -16.56 -20.34 -30.96
CA TYR A 275 -16.15 -19.06 -31.57
C TYR A 275 -17.05 -18.68 -32.75
N ARG A 276 -17.21 -19.59 -33.73
CA ARG A 276 -18.06 -19.34 -34.91
C ARG A 276 -19.53 -19.07 -34.57
N ARG A 277 -20.03 -19.60 -33.45
CA ARG A 277 -21.39 -19.34 -32.98
C ARG A 277 -21.52 -17.96 -32.33
N LEU A 278 -20.50 -17.51 -31.63
CA LEU A 278 -20.47 -16.21 -30.95
C LEU A 278 -20.15 -15.04 -31.90
N SER A 279 -19.45 -15.30 -33.02
CA SER A 279 -19.04 -14.30 -34.02
C SER A 279 -20.01 -14.15 -35.20
N ARG A 280 -21.25 -14.68 -35.11
CA ARG A 280 -22.30 -14.59 -36.13
C ARG A 280 -23.36 -13.59 -35.69
#